data_AF-A0A8S4R6S4-F1
#
_entry.id   AF-A0A8S4R6S4-F1
#
_cell.length_a   1.000
_cell.length_b   1.000
_cell.length_c   1.000
_cell.angle_alpha   90.00
_cell.angle_beta   90.00
_cell.angle_gamma   90.00
#
_symmetry.space_group_name_H-M   'P 1'
#
loop_
_entity.id
_entity.type
_entity.pdbx_description
1 polymer ?
#
loop_
_entity_poly.entity_id
_entity_poly.type
_entity_poly.pdbx_seq_one_letter_code
_entity_poly.pdbx_strand_id
1 'polypeptide(L)'
;MSKTPLKSAQDINFHFSPKEITSPNKDSPGISKTVYTHLTTLHRLLNDWLSVRIKGVQICKTLNALKLHECEDDYYPHQIKPLTESLLQSLDALKDIVDGAEIINSQMQALSKLQLHEEPVINTWSVSEISASISNICNTLQKELRLKQVITENIAHCRDENLIEVYASAWEFEIYFNMESNSYLFAEVGLL
;
A
#
# COMPACT_ATOMS: atom_id res chain seq x y z
N MET A 1 6.32 -67.84 -18.64
CA MET A 1 7.67 -67.49 -18.13
C MET A 1 7.73 -65.98 -17.94
N SER A 2 7.55 -65.49 -16.71
CA SER A 2 7.63 -64.07 -16.39
C SER A 2 8.93 -63.83 -15.61
N LYS A 3 9.83 -63.03 -16.17
CA LYS A 3 11.11 -62.69 -15.54
C LYS A 3 10.93 -61.39 -14.75
N THR A 4 10.93 -61.49 -13.42
CA THR A 4 11.00 -60.33 -12.52
C THR A 4 12.42 -59.74 -12.58
N PRO A 5 12.61 -58.41 -12.66
CA PRO A 5 13.94 -57.83 -12.62
C PRO A 5 14.53 -57.92 -11.20
N LEU A 6 15.81 -58.29 -11.09
CA LEU A 6 16.56 -58.21 -9.84
C LEU A 6 16.78 -56.73 -9.47
N LYS A 7 16.37 -56.35 -8.25
CA LYS A 7 16.74 -55.07 -7.64
C LYS A 7 18.26 -54.99 -7.52
N SER A 8 18.88 -54.02 -8.19
CA SER A 8 20.25 -53.62 -7.92
C SER A 8 20.32 -53.02 -6.51
N ALA A 9 21.21 -53.57 -5.68
CA ALA A 9 21.63 -52.98 -4.43
C ALA A 9 22.35 -51.65 -4.74
N GLN A 10 21.61 -50.55 -4.65
CA GLN A 10 22.16 -49.25 -4.31
C GLN A 10 21.40 -48.79 -3.08
N ASP A 11 22.05 -48.94 -1.93
CA ASP A 11 21.64 -48.41 -0.65
C ASP A 11 21.50 -46.89 -0.75
N ILE A 12 20.32 -46.41 -1.14
CA ILE A 12 19.88 -45.07 -0.80
C ILE A 12 19.04 -45.25 0.46
N ASN A 13 19.72 -45.21 1.61
CA ASN A 13 19.10 -45.02 2.90
C ASN A 13 18.36 -43.66 2.86
N PHE A 14 17.14 -43.65 2.34
CA PHE A 14 16.17 -42.61 2.67
C PHE A 14 15.79 -42.85 4.13
N HIS A 15 16.65 -42.39 5.03
CA HIS A 15 16.30 -42.24 6.42
C HIS A 15 15.23 -41.14 6.47
N PHE A 16 13.96 -41.54 6.38
CA PHE A 16 12.83 -40.74 6.82
C PHE A 16 12.88 -40.70 8.35
N SER A 17 13.88 -40.01 8.90
CA SER A 17 13.71 -39.40 10.21
C SER A 17 12.60 -38.38 10.06
N PRO A 18 11.52 -38.45 10.85
CA PRO A 18 10.65 -37.30 11.02
C PRO A 18 11.58 -36.12 11.32
N LYS A 19 11.55 -35.06 10.49
CA LYS A 19 12.12 -33.79 10.93
C LYS A 19 11.39 -33.51 12.24
N GLU A 20 12.14 -33.49 13.35
CA GLU A 20 11.57 -33.13 14.64
C GLU A 20 10.78 -31.85 14.39
N ILE A 21 9.47 -31.93 14.65
CA ILE A 21 8.65 -30.73 14.75
C ILE A 21 9.26 -30.02 15.94
N THR A 22 10.12 -29.05 15.66
CA THR A 22 10.80 -28.27 16.67
C THR A 22 9.70 -27.72 17.57
N SER A 23 9.80 -28.06 18.86
CA SER A 23 8.96 -27.52 19.93
C SER A 23 8.72 -26.01 19.70
N PRO A 24 7.50 -25.48 19.94
CA PRO A 24 7.12 -24.09 19.62
C PRO A 24 7.97 -22.97 20.25
N ASN A 25 9.01 -23.33 21.02
CA ASN A 25 9.73 -22.47 21.95
C ASN A 25 11.23 -22.31 21.64
N LYS A 26 11.69 -22.57 20.41
CA LYS A 26 13.05 -22.20 19.97
C LYS A 26 13.01 -21.18 18.82
N ASP A 27 12.96 -19.91 19.22
CA ASP A 27 13.51 -18.71 18.54
C ASP A 27 13.01 -18.22 17.17
N SER A 28 11.88 -18.67 16.60
CA SER A 28 11.24 -17.99 15.43
C SER A 28 9.84 -17.34 15.58
N PRO A 29 9.13 -17.34 16.74
CA PRO A 29 7.75 -16.79 16.78
C PRO A 29 7.67 -15.26 16.74
N GLY A 30 8.76 -14.55 17.03
CA GLY A 30 8.78 -13.09 17.08
C GLY A 30 8.68 -12.46 15.69
N ILE A 31 9.48 -12.93 14.73
CA ILE A 31 9.61 -12.29 13.42
C ILE A 31 8.30 -12.40 12.64
N SER A 32 7.70 -13.60 12.53
CA SER A 32 6.42 -13.77 11.83
C SER A 32 5.31 -12.92 12.44
N LYS A 33 5.22 -12.85 13.77
CA LYS A 33 4.26 -12.00 14.46
C LYS A 33 4.50 -10.50 14.19
N THR A 34 5.76 -10.07 14.22
CA THR A 34 6.14 -8.68 13.94
C THR A 34 5.80 -8.31 12.50
N VAL A 35 6.20 -9.14 11.53
CA VAL A 35 5.86 -8.95 10.10
C VAL A 35 4.35 -8.88 9.91
N TYR A 36 3.59 -9.81 10.50
CA TYR A 36 2.13 -9.81 10.42
C TYR A 36 1.51 -8.52 10.99
N THR A 37 2.04 -8.04 12.12
CA THR A 37 1.58 -6.79 12.75
C THR A 37 1.85 -5.59 11.86
N HIS A 38 3.03 -5.53 11.24
CA HIS A 38 3.39 -4.48 10.27
C HIS A 38 2.47 -4.51 9.05
N LEU A 39 2.21 -5.70 8.49
CA LEU A 39 1.31 -5.86 7.34
C LEU A 39 -0.13 -5.48 7.66
N THR A 40 -0.63 -5.85 8.83
CA THR A 40 -1.96 -5.43 9.30
C THR A 40 -2.05 -3.92 9.46
N THR A 41 -1.01 -3.30 10.02
CA THR A 41 -0.95 -1.84 10.17
C THR A 41 -0.88 -1.14 8.82
N LEU A 42 -0.07 -1.64 7.89
CA LEU A 42 0.01 -1.12 6.53
C LEU A 42 -1.34 -1.25 5.82
N HIS A 43 -2.00 -2.40 5.92
CA HIS A 43 -3.32 -2.61 5.33
C HIS A 43 -4.34 -1.60 5.85
N ARG A 44 -4.37 -1.35 7.17
CA ARG A 44 -5.21 -0.30 7.76
C ARG A 44 -4.90 1.08 7.17
N LEU A 45 -3.62 1.45 7.06
CA LEU A 45 -3.20 2.72 6.47
C LEU A 45 -3.66 2.87 5.01
N LEU A 46 -3.61 1.79 4.22
CA LEU A 46 -4.11 1.81 2.83
C LEU A 46 -5.64 1.97 2.76
N ASN A 47 -6.38 1.40 3.71
CA ASN A 47 -7.83 1.60 3.78
C ASN A 47 -8.19 3.03 4.25
N ASP A 48 -7.40 3.59 5.18
CA ASP A 48 -7.52 4.99 5.58
C ASP A 48 -7.23 5.91 4.39
N TRP A 49 -6.21 5.59 3.57
CA TRP A 49 -5.90 6.32 2.33
C TRP A 49 -7.10 6.35 1.39
N LEU A 50 -7.70 5.19 1.10
CA LEU A 50 -8.89 5.09 0.26
C LEU A 50 -10.03 5.96 0.80
N SER A 51 -10.27 5.91 2.11
CA SER A 51 -11.32 6.69 2.77
C SER A 51 -11.11 8.19 2.66
N VAL A 52 -9.88 8.68 2.89
CA VAL A 52 -9.53 10.10 2.74
C VAL A 52 -9.62 10.53 1.28
N ARG A 53 -9.15 9.69 0.36
CA ARG A 53 -9.21 9.95 -1.08
C ARG A 53 -10.65 10.09 -1.57
N ILE A 54 -11.57 9.22 -1.15
CA ILE A 54 -13.00 9.34 -1.49
C ILE A 54 -13.56 10.70 -1.04
N LYS A 55 -13.22 11.15 0.18
CA LYS A 55 -13.62 12.48 0.67
C LYS A 55 -13.05 13.60 -0.20
N GLY A 56 -11.76 13.54 -0.50
CA GLY A 56 -11.09 14.53 -1.35
C GLY A 56 -11.70 14.62 -2.76
N VAL A 57 -12.12 13.48 -3.34
CA VAL A 57 -12.83 13.46 -4.63
C VAL A 57 -14.15 14.23 -4.56
N GLN A 58 -14.94 14.02 -3.51
CA GLN A 58 -16.20 14.74 -3.35
C GLN A 58 -15.98 16.25 -3.22
N ILE A 59 -14.92 16.66 -2.52
CA ILE A 59 -14.53 18.06 -2.41
C ILE A 59 -14.13 18.61 -3.79
N CYS A 60 -13.29 17.90 -4.55
CA CYS A 60 -12.88 18.32 -5.90
C CYS A 60 -14.05 18.41 -6.87
N LYS A 61 -15.00 17.46 -6.83
CA LYS A 61 -16.23 17.50 -7.64
C LYS A 61 -17.09 18.71 -7.30
N THR A 62 -17.23 19.02 -6.01
CA THR A 62 -17.98 20.20 -5.55
C THR A 62 -17.29 21.50 -5.96
N LEU A 63 -15.96 21.57 -5.83
CA LEU A 63 -15.16 22.71 -6.28
C LEU A 63 -15.30 22.93 -7.79
N ASN A 64 -15.23 21.85 -8.58
CA ASN A 64 -15.41 21.92 -10.03
C ASN A 64 -16.79 22.47 -10.39
N ALA A 65 -17.86 21.92 -9.81
CA ALA A 65 -19.23 22.37 -10.07
C ALA A 65 -19.44 23.86 -9.70
N LEU A 66 -18.94 24.29 -8.53
CA LEU A 66 -19.03 25.70 -8.12
C LEU A 66 -18.29 26.63 -9.08
N LYS A 67 -17.09 26.23 -9.53
CA LYS A 67 -16.29 27.07 -10.43
C LYS A 67 -16.86 27.12 -11.85
N LEU A 68 -17.49 26.06 -12.33
CA LEU A 68 -18.11 26.02 -13.66
C LEU A 68 -19.44 26.79 -13.72
N HIS A 69 -20.17 26.89 -12.61
CA HIS A 69 -21.55 27.39 -12.63
C HIS A 69 -21.76 28.70 -11.87
N GLU A 70 -20.88 29.04 -10.92
CA GLU A 70 -21.08 30.16 -10.01
C GLU A 70 -19.91 31.15 -9.98
N CYS A 71 -18.76 30.86 -10.62
CA CYS A 71 -17.67 31.83 -10.76
C CYS A 71 -17.86 32.69 -12.02
N GLU A 72 -18.24 33.95 -11.82
CA GLU A 72 -18.14 35.00 -12.85
C GLU A 72 -16.90 35.87 -12.59
N ASP A 73 -16.44 36.65 -13.58
CA ASP A 73 -15.16 37.39 -13.51
C ASP A 73 -15.00 38.26 -12.24
N ASP A 74 -16.11 38.78 -11.71
CA ASP A 74 -16.17 39.66 -10.53
C ASP A 74 -16.71 38.99 -9.25
N TYR A 75 -17.07 37.70 -9.29
CA TYR A 75 -17.68 37.00 -8.16
C TYR A 75 -16.99 35.67 -7.86
N TYR A 76 -16.50 35.56 -6.62
CA TYR A 76 -15.89 34.34 -6.10
C TYR A 76 -16.76 33.78 -4.97
N PRO A 77 -17.41 32.63 -5.17
CA PRO A 77 -18.28 32.02 -4.16
C PRO A 77 -17.57 31.82 -2.82
N HIS A 78 -18.22 32.24 -1.73
CA HIS A 78 -17.66 32.14 -0.38
C HIS A 78 -17.41 30.69 0.06
N GLN A 79 -18.08 29.73 -0.56
CA GLN A 79 -17.96 28.29 -0.31
C GLN A 79 -16.63 27.71 -0.81
N ILE A 80 -15.92 28.38 -1.73
CA ILE A 80 -14.66 27.84 -2.26
C ILE A 80 -13.60 27.77 -1.16
N LYS A 81 -13.49 28.80 -0.31
CA LYS A 81 -12.51 28.82 0.78
C LYS A 81 -12.63 27.61 1.73
N PRO A 82 -13.79 27.34 2.37
CA PRO A 82 -13.92 26.19 3.25
C PRO A 82 -13.73 24.85 2.53
N LEU A 83 -14.06 24.76 1.24
CA LEU A 83 -13.78 23.56 0.44
C LEU A 83 -12.28 23.36 0.20
N THR A 84 -11.54 24.42 -0.13
CA THR A 84 -10.08 24.35 -0.28
C THR A 84 -9.37 24.05 1.03
N GLU A 85 -9.84 24.59 2.16
CA GLU A 85 -9.34 24.26 3.50
C GLU A 85 -9.61 22.78 3.83
N SER A 86 -10.80 22.26 3.49
CA SER A 86 -11.14 20.84 3.67
C SER A 86 -10.30 19.92 2.77
N LEU A 87 -9.98 20.37 1.55
CA LEU A 87 -9.09 19.64 0.65
C LEU A 87 -7.67 19.59 1.19
N LEU A 88 -7.18 20.70 1.76
CA LEU A 88 -5.88 20.76 2.42
C LEU A 88 -5.82 19.81 3.63
N GLN A 89 -6.86 19.78 4.46
CA GLN A 89 -6.95 18.80 5.56
C GLN A 89 -6.92 17.35 5.06
N SER A 90 -7.57 17.08 3.93
CA SER A 90 -7.51 15.75 3.30
C SER A 90 -6.09 15.43 2.82
N LEU A 91 -5.39 16.41 2.26
CA LEU A 91 -4.00 16.26 1.83
C LEU A 91 -3.05 16.00 3.02
N ASP A 92 -3.23 16.72 4.12
CA ASP A 92 -2.44 16.51 5.35
C ASP A 92 -2.68 15.11 5.92
N ALA A 93 -3.93 14.64 5.95
CA ALA A 93 -4.23 13.27 6.37
C ALA A 93 -3.60 12.21 5.45
N LEU A 94 -3.57 12.44 4.12
CA LEU A 94 -2.86 11.56 3.19
C LEU A 94 -1.35 11.55 3.46
N LYS A 95 -0.77 12.70 3.79
CA LYS A 95 0.65 12.81 4.16
C LYS A 95 0.95 12.00 5.42
N ASP A 96 0.16 12.15 6.48
CA ASP A 96 0.33 11.37 7.72
C ASP A 96 0.28 9.86 7.48
N ILE A 97 -0.56 9.42 6.54
CA ILE A 97 -0.66 8.01 6.13
C ILE A 97 0.62 7.56 5.42
N VAL A 98 1.17 8.36 4.49
CA VAL A 98 2.42 8.04 3.79
C VAL A 98 3.59 8.00 4.77
N ASP A 99 3.68 8.97 5.67
CA ASP A 99 4.71 9.01 6.72
C ASP A 99 4.62 7.75 7.62
N GLY A 100 3.39 7.34 7.98
CA GLY A 100 3.15 6.09 8.70
C GLY A 100 3.60 4.85 7.93
N ALA A 101 3.33 4.79 6.61
CA ALA A 101 3.75 3.67 5.76
C ALA A 101 5.30 3.63 5.61
N GLU A 102 5.96 4.77 5.53
CA GLU A 102 7.43 4.88 5.47
C GLU A 102 8.12 4.36 6.75
N ILE A 103 7.52 4.60 7.91
CA ILE A 103 8.00 4.03 9.18
C ILE A 103 7.96 2.50 9.11
N ILE A 104 6.85 1.93 8.65
CA ILE A 104 6.70 0.48 8.49
C ILE A 104 7.73 -0.05 7.48
N ASN A 105 7.90 0.63 6.35
CA ASN A 105 8.88 0.24 5.33
C ASN A 105 10.30 0.22 5.90
N SER A 106 10.70 1.25 6.65
CA SER A 106 12.01 1.34 7.28
C SER A 106 12.25 0.21 8.29
N GLN A 107 11.23 -0.12 9.08
CA GLN A 107 11.27 -1.24 10.03
C GLN A 107 11.40 -2.58 9.31
N MET A 108 10.67 -2.79 8.22
CA MET A 108 10.73 -4.02 7.41
C MET A 108 12.06 -4.17 6.66
N GLN A 109 12.63 -3.08 6.16
CA GLN A 109 13.97 -3.08 5.57
C GLN A 109 15.07 -3.36 6.60
N ALA A 110 14.91 -2.88 7.84
CA ALA A 110 15.83 -3.25 8.91
C ALA A 110 15.69 -4.74 9.26
N LEU A 111 14.45 -5.23 9.35
CA LEU A 111 14.18 -6.63 9.65
C LEU A 111 14.71 -7.58 8.57
N SER A 112 14.60 -7.24 7.29
CA SER A 112 15.14 -8.04 6.19
C SER A 112 16.66 -8.14 6.22
N LYS A 113 17.36 -7.06 6.63
CA LYS A 113 18.82 -7.06 6.80
C LYS A 113 19.30 -7.83 8.03
N LEU A 114 18.44 -7.97 9.04
CA LEU A 114 18.75 -8.72 10.28
C LEU A 114 18.56 -10.23 10.10
N GLN A 115 17.74 -10.66 9.15
CA GLN A 115 17.63 -12.08 8.82
C GLN A 115 18.87 -12.57 8.04
N LEU A 116 19.48 -13.62 8.55
CA LEU A 116 20.66 -14.26 7.94
C LEU A 116 20.31 -15.23 6.81
N HIS A 117 19.07 -15.70 6.77
CA HIS A 117 18.58 -16.72 5.84
C HIS A 117 17.24 -16.28 5.25
N GLU A 118 17.03 -16.52 3.95
CA GLU A 118 15.77 -16.25 3.24
C GLU A 118 14.73 -17.34 3.49
N GLU A 119 14.47 -17.63 4.76
CA GLU A 119 13.41 -18.56 5.13
C GLU A 119 12.04 -17.87 5.01
N PRO A 120 11.01 -18.57 4.51
CA PRO A 120 9.65 -18.05 4.52
C PRO A 120 9.19 -17.72 5.94
N VAL A 121 8.67 -16.51 6.12
CA VAL A 121 8.21 -16.00 7.42
C VAL A 121 6.69 -15.89 7.48
N ILE A 122 6.04 -15.65 6.33
CA ILE A 122 4.59 -15.74 6.17
C ILE A 122 4.29 -16.57 4.94
N ASN A 123 3.61 -17.70 5.14
CA ASN A 123 3.29 -18.67 4.10
C ASN A 123 4.51 -19.03 3.23
N THR A 124 4.57 -18.48 2.02
CA THR A 124 5.63 -18.74 1.04
C THR A 124 6.63 -17.59 0.91
N TRP A 125 6.36 -16.44 1.55
CA TRP A 125 7.16 -15.23 1.40
C TRP A 125 8.19 -15.08 2.51
N SER A 126 9.41 -14.75 2.11
CA SER A 126 10.50 -14.33 2.99
C SER A 126 10.38 -12.86 3.40
N VAL A 127 11.13 -12.43 4.42
CA VAL A 127 11.12 -11.03 4.87
C VAL A 127 11.66 -10.09 3.78
N SER A 128 12.63 -10.54 2.97
CA SER A 128 13.20 -9.74 1.88
C SER A 128 12.15 -9.44 0.80
N GLU A 129 11.37 -10.44 0.39
CA GLU A 129 10.27 -10.30 -0.58
C GLU A 129 9.17 -9.37 -0.07
N ILE A 130 8.74 -9.57 1.18
CA ILE A 130 7.73 -8.71 1.81
C ILE A 130 8.24 -7.27 1.90
N SER A 131 9.48 -7.09 2.36
CA SER A 131 10.11 -5.76 2.45
C SER A 131 10.18 -5.06 1.10
N ALA A 132 10.53 -5.80 0.03
CA ALA A 132 10.59 -5.24 -1.33
C ALA A 132 9.20 -4.81 -1.82
N SER A 133 8.17 -5.62 -1.57
CA SER A 133 6.80 -5.28 -1.91
C SER A 133 6.30 -4.04 -1.16
N ILE A 134 6.58 -3.94 0.14
CA ILE A 134 6.23 -2.75 0.94
C ILE A 134 6.97 -1.51 0.42
N SER A 135 8.25 -1.64 0.07
CA SER A 135 9.02 -0.54 -0.53
C SER A 135 8.40 -0.05 -1.83
N ASN A 136 7.89 -0.96 -2.68
CA ASN A 136 7.18 -0.58 -3.90
C ASN A 136 5.88 0.17 -3.59
N ILE A 137 5.08 -0.32 -2.65
CA ILE A 137 3.86 0.34 -2.18
C ILE A 137 4.16 1.77 -1.71
N CYS A 138 5.14 1.95 -0.82
CA CYS A 138 5.52 3.27 -0.31
C CYS A 138 5.98 4.21 -1.43
N ASN A 139 6.79 3.73 -2.38
CA ASN A 139 7.23 4.54 -3.52
C ASN A 139 6.04 5.00 -4.39
N THR A 140 5.06 4.13 -4.61
CA THR A 140 3.85 4.50 -5.37
C THR A 140 2.98 5.51 -4.63
N LEU A 141 2.80 5.34 -3.32
CA LEU A 141 2.06 6.27 -2.46
C LEU A 141 2.72 7.66 -2.42
N GLN A 142 4.04 7.73 -2.29
CA GLN A 142 4.77 9.01 -2.32
C GLN A 142 4.58 9.76 -3.64
N LYS A 143 4.63 9.05 -4.78
CA LYS A 143 4.40 9.66 -6.10
C LYS A 143 2.97 10.19 -6.21
N GLU A 144 2.00 9.41 -5.74
CA GLU A 144 0.60 9.79 -5.75
C GLU A 144 0.32 10.99 -4.82
N LEU A 145 0.90 11.01 -3.62
CA LEU A 145 0.81 12.14 -2.70
C LEU A 145 1.36 13.41 -3.32
N ARG A 146 2.52 13.33 -3.99
CA ARG A 146 3.12 14.49 -4.67
C ARG A 146 2.21 15.04 -5.78
N LEU A 147 1.57 14.17 -6.55
CA LEU A 147 0.58 14.59 -7.54
C LEU A 147 -0.58 15.34 -6.86
N LYS A 148 -1.12 14.78 -5.78
CA LYS A 148 -2.20 15.38 -5.00
C LYS A 148 -1.79 16.73 -4.41
N GLN A 149 -0.57 16.89 -3.90
CA GLN A 149 -0.05 18.19 -3.45
C GLN A 149 -0.13 19.25 -4.56
N VAL A 150 0.39 18.94 -5.75
CA VAL A 150 0.34 19.86 -6.90
C VAL A 150 -1.11 20.20 -7.26
N ILE A 151 -2.02 19.22 -7.27
CA ILE A 151 -3.43 19.47 -7.57
C ILE A 151 -4.06 20.40 -6.55
N THR A 152 -3.89 20.14 -5.24
CA THR A 152 -4.48 20.97 -4.17
C THR A 152 -4.01 22.41 -4.25
N GLU A 153 -2.72 22.63 -4.52
CA GLU A 153 -2.13 23.97 -4.67
C GLU A 153 -2.76 24.73 -5.86
N ASN A 154 -3.03 24.05 -6.97
CA ASN A 154 -3.43 24.69 -8.22
C ASN A 154 -4.95 24.80 -8.40
N ILE A 155 -5.72 23.82 -7.90
CA ILE A 155 -7.18 23.75 -8.12
C ILE A 155 -7.90 24.96 -7.53
N ALA A 156 -7.40 25.55 -6.44
CA ALA A 156 -7.97 26.74 -5.80
C ALA A 156 -7.83 28.00 -6.69
N HIS A 157 -6.68 28.14 -7.36
CA HIS A 157 -6.33 29.33 -8.15
C HIS A 157 -6.70 29.23 -9.63
N CYS A 158 -6.94 28.01 -10.13
CA CYS A 158 -7.32 27.80 -11.52
C CYS A 158 -8.68 28.42 -11.86
N ARG A 159 -8.76 29.12 -13.00
CA ARG A 159 -10.00 29.67 -13.58
C ARG A 159 -10.36 29.04 -14.93
N ASP A 160 -9.42 28.31 -15.55
CA ASP A 160 -9.69 27.58 -16.79
C ASP A 160 -10.52 26.33 -16.48
N GLU A 161 -11.72 26.27 -17.06
CA GLU A 161 -12.70 25.20 -16.88
C GLU A 161 -12.13 23.83 -17.23
N ASN A 162 -11.45 23.71 -18.37
CA ASN A 162 -10.88 22.44 -18.83
C ASN A 162 -9.79 21.98 -17.87
N LEU A 163 -8.99 22.91 -17.35
CA LEU A 163 -7.90 22.59 -16.44
C LEU A 163 -8.41 22.22 -15.04
N ILE A 164 -9.51 22.81 -14.57
CA ILE A 164 -10.15 22.41 -13.31
C ILE A 164 -10.69 20.98 -13.41
N GLU A 165 -11.32 20.62 -14.53
CA GLU A 165 -11.80 19.25 -14.77
C GLU A 165 -10.65 18.24 -14.77
N VAL A 166 -9.52 18.59 -15.40
CA VAL A 166 -8.29 17.78 -15.38
C VAL A 166 -7.79 17.60 -13.95
N TYR A 167 -7.75 18.66 -13.13
CA TYR A 167 -7.34 18.55 -11.73
C TYR A 167 -8.27 17.68 -10.90
N ALA A 168 -9.59 17.85 -11.04
CA ALA A 168 -10.57 17.03 -10.34
C ALA A 168 -10.46 15.55 -10.74
N SER A 169 -10.28 15.29 -12.04
CA SER A 169 -10.09 13.94 -12.56
C SER A 169 -8.77 13.32 -12.09
N ALA A 170 -7.66 14.08 -12.12
CA ALA A 170 -6.36 13.60 -11.63
C ALA A 170 -6.35 13.37 -10.10
N TRP A 171 -7.21 14.05 -9.35
CA TRP A 171 -7.42 13.73 -7.95
C TRP A 171 -8.17 12.40 -7.78
N GLU A 172 -9.15 12.15 -8.66
CA GLU A 172 -9.99 10.96 -8.69
C GLU A 172 -9.33 9.73 -9.31
N PHE A 173 -8.35 9.85 -10.19
CA PHE A 173 -7.68 8.69 -10.76
C PHE A 173 -6.29 8.57 -10.17
N GLU A 174 -6.05 7.45 -9.48
CA GLU A 174 -4.73 7.16 -8.91
C GLU A 174 -3.87 6.53 -9.99
N ILE A 175 -3.02 7.35 -10.60
CA ILE A 175 -2.20 6.94 -11.74
C ILE A 175 -0.94 6.20 -11.31
N TYR A 176 -0.47 6.46 -10.07
CA TYR A 176 0.74 5.84 -9.55
C TYR A 176 0.45 4.72 -8.55
N PHE A 177 -0.71 4.75 -7.89
CA PHE A 177 -1.09 3.79 -6.86
C PHE A 177 -2.29 2.95 -7.30
N ASN A 178 -2.15 1.63 -7.27
CA ASN A 178 -3.23 0.69 -7.54
C ASN A 178 -3.34 -0.30 -6.38
N MET A 179 -4.44 -0.26 -5.65
CA MET A 179 -4.67 -1.16 -4.51
C MET A 179 -4.91 -2.61 -4.94
N GLU A 180 -5.55 -2.86 -6.09
CA GLU A 180 -5.76 -4.21 -6.63
C GLU A 180 -4.44 -4.90 -6.93
N SER A 181 -3.46 -4.16 -7.47
CA SER A 181 -2.11 -4.71 -7.74
C SER A 181 -1.38 -5.11 -6.46
N ASN A 182 -1.72 -4.49 -5.32
CA ASN A 182 -1.12 -4.77 -4.02
C ASN A 182 -1.93 -5.77 -3.18
N SER A 183 -3.11 -6.18 -3.65
CA SER A 183 -4.04 -7.06 -2.93
C SER A 183 -3.48 -8.45 -2.66
N TYR A 184 -2.57 -8.95 -3.51
CA TYR A 184 -1.96 -10.28 -3.37
C TYR A 184 -1.19 -10.45 -2.07
N LEU A 185 -0.45 -9.42 -1.64
CA LEU A 185 0.28 -9.43 -0.37
C LEU A 185 -0.68 -9.61 0.81
N PHE A 186 -1.84 -8.95 0.77
CA PHE A 186 -2.83 -9.01 1.84
C PHE A 186 -3.67 -10.28 1.79
N ALA A 187 -3.95 -10.78 0.59
CA ALA A 187 -4.66 -12.05 0.36
C ALA A 187 -3.92 -13.23 0.98
N GLU A 188 -2.61 -13.31 0.77
CA GLU A 188 -1.80 -14.37 1.38
C GLU A 188 -1.81 -14.27 2.91
N VAL A 189 -1.79 -13.06 3.46
CA VAL A 189 -1.79 -12.84 4.92
C VAL A 189 -3.19 -13.00 5.54
N GLY A 190 -4.23 -13.24 4.72
CA GLY A 190 -5.61 -13.41 5.18
C GLY A 190 -6.30 -12.10 5.57
N LEU A 191 -5.90 -10.99 4.96
CA LEU A 191 -6.34 -9.62 5.28
C LEU A 191 -7.32 -9.01 4.24
N LEU A 192 -7.99 -9.81 3.42
CA LEU A 192 -9.01 -9.34 2.44
C LEU A 192 -10.37 -9.04 3.07
#